data_AF-A0A9D2A6Z3-F1
#
_entry.id   AF-A0A9D2A6Z3-F1
#
_cell.length_a   1.000
_cell.length_b   1.000
_cell.length_c   1.000
_cell.angle_alpha   90.00
_cell.angle_beta   90.00
_cell.angle_gamma   90.00
#
_symmetry.space_group_name_H-M   'P 1'
#
loop_
_entity.id
_entity.type
_entity.pdbx_description
1 polymer ?
#
loop_
_entity_poly.entity_id
_entity_poly.type
_entity_poly.pdbx_seq_one_letter_code
_entity_poly.pdbx_strand_id
1 'polypeptide(L)' 'MTAAAVSDGVPLHEAEAVVAQLRQAGLTGADASPLARGMYSSDASLYRVVPLAVVRPGHVDELQGIHEVAQSLGV' A
#
# COMPACT_ATOMS: atom_id res chain seq x y z
N MET A 1 13.80 -18.99 -11.99
CA MET A 1 12.96 -19.54 -10.92
C MET A 1 11.95 -18.46 -10.55
N THR A 2 10.82 -18.42 -11.24
CA THR A 2 9.84 -17.33 -11.16
C THR A 2 8.80 -17.74 -10.13
N ALA A 3 8.83 -17.12 -8.95
CA ALA A 3 7.80 -17.35 -7.94
C ALA A 3 6.46 -16.84 -8.48
N ALA A 4 5.49 -17.74 -8.65
CA ALA A 4 4.13 -17.36 -8.97
C ALA A 4 3.60 -16.48 -7.84
N ALA A 5 3.22 -15.25 -8.16
CA ALA A 5 2.58 -14.35 -7.21
C ALA A 5 1.28 -15.01 -6.73
N VAL A 6 1.22 -15.35 -5.44
CA VAL A 6 -0.07 -15.57 -4.76
C VAL A 6 -0.84 -14.26 -4.92
N SER A 7 -1.89 -14.29 -5.74
CA SER A 7 -2.78 -13.18 -5.96
C SER A 7 -3.77 -13.14 -4.81
N ASP A 8 -3.56 -12.22 -3.87
CA ASP A 8 -4.40 -11.96 -2.70
C ASP A 8 -5.78 -11.34 -3.04
N GLY A 9 -6.36 -11.68 -4.19
CA GLY A 9 -7.69 -11.25 -4.65
C GLY A 9 -7.81 -9.78 -5.11
N VAL A 10 -6.88 -8.91 -4.73
CA VAL A 10 -6.84 -7.50 -5.16
C VAL A 10 -6.06 -7.36 -6.47
N PRO A 11 -6.62 -6.69 -7.51
CA PRO A 11 -5.90 -6.49 -8.75
C PRO A 11 -4.63 -5.65 -8.55
N LEU A 12 -3.49 -6.14 -9.03
CA LEU A 12 -2.20 -5.45 -8.90
C LEU A 12 -2.21 -4.02 -9.49
N HIS A 13 -3.05 -3.77 -10.50
CA HIS A 13 -3.20 -2.45 -11.12
C HIS A 13 -3.73 -1.39 -10.14
N GLU A 14 -4.55 -1.78 -9.16
CA GLU A 14 -5.13 -0.86 -8.17
C GLU A 14 -4.08 -0.48 -7.12
N ALA A 15 -3.32 -1.47 -6.65
CA ALA A 15 -2.18 -1.25 -5.76
C ALA A 15 -1.10 -0.35 -6.40
N GLU A 16 -0.79 -0.58 -7.68
CA GLU A 16 0.14 0.25 -8.44
C GLU A 16 -0.38 1.68 -8.63
N ALA A 17 -1.69 1.85 -8.87
CA ALA A 17 -2.31 3.16 -8.99
C ALA A 17 -2.19 3.98 -7.69
N VAL A 18 -2.43 3.36 -6.52
CA VAL A 18 -2.25 4.02 -5.21
C VAL A 18 -0.80 4.51 -5.05
N VAL A 19 0.19 3.65 -5.35
CA VAL A 19 1.61 4.03 -5.27
C VAL A 19 1.95 5.15 -6.24
N ALA A 20 1.38 5.13 -7.46
CA ALA A 20 1.61 6.18 -8.44
C ALA A 20 1.08 7.54 -7.96
N GLN A 21 -0.12 7.58 -7.39
CA GLN A 21 -0.73 8.82 -6.88
C GLN A 21 0.05 9.40 -5.70
N LEU A 22 0.46 8.57 -4.75
CA LEU A 22 1.32 8.99 -3.63
C LEU A 22 2.64 9.58 -4.15
N ARG A 23 3.27 8.94 -5.14
CA ARG A 23 4.50 9.46 -5.77
C ARG A 23 4.28 10.78 -6.49
N GLN A 24 3.14 10.97 -7.16
CA GLN A 24 2.82 12.25 -7.80
C GLN A 24 2.66 13.38 -6.77
N ALA A 25 2.19 13.08 -5.57
CA ALA A 25 2.12 14.00 -4.44
C ALA A 25 3.48 14.20 -3.72
N GLY A 26 4.58 13.62 -4.22
CA GLY A 26 5.90 13.70 -3.60
C GLY A 26 6.15 12.73 -2.44
N LEU A 27 5.19 11.84 -2.15
CA LEU A 27 5.24 10.87 -1.06
C LEU A 27 5.89 9.56 -1.55
N THR A 28 7.18 9.41 -1.29
CA THR A 28 8.00 8.35 -1.92
C THR A 28 8.06 7.03 -1.15
N GLY A 29 7.66 7.03 0.14
CA GLY A 29 7.73 5.88 1.05
C GLY A 29 6.72 4.75 0.79
N ALA A 30 6.04 4.75 -0.36
CA ALA A 30 4.98 3.81 -0.71
C ALA A 30 5.51 2.52 -1.38
N ASP A 31 5.00 1.37 -0.93
CA ASP A 31 5.45 0.03 -1.33
C ASP A 31 4.24 -0.91 -1.50
N ALA A 32 4.02 -1.37 -2.73
CA ALA A 32 2.98 -2.33 -3.10
C ALA A 32 3.53 -3.74 -3.38
N SER A 33 4.79 -4.02 -3.01
CA SER A 33 5.37 -5.34 -3.24
C SER A 33 4.59 -6.42 -2.48
N PRO A 34 4.51 -7.66 -3.02
CA PRO A 34 3.89 -8.77 -2.30
C PRO A 34 4.49 -8.99 -0.91
N LEU A 35 5.80 -8.73 -0.74
CA LEU A 35 6.47 -8.81 0.55
C LEU A 35 5.92 -7.78 1.54
N ALA A 36 5.90 -6.49 1.15
CA ALA A 36 5.40 -5.44 2.04
C ALA A 36 3.93 -5.67 2.40
N ARG A 37 3.09 -6.00 1.42
CA ARG A 37 1.66 -6.27 1.66
C ARG A 37 1.46 -7.49 2.57
N GLY A 38 2.23 -8.56 2.35
CA GLY A 38 2.20 -9.76 3.19
C GLY A 38 2.59 -9.47 4.65
N MET A 39 3.65 -8.70 4.88
CA MET A 39 4.11 -8.33 6.23
C MET A 39 3.06 -7.54 7.04
N TYR A 40 2.20 -6.77 6.36
CA TYR A 40 1.18 -5.93 6.99
C TYR A 40 -0.25 -6.46 6.78
N SER A 41 -0.39 -7.71 6.32
CA SER A 41 -1.70 -8.33 6.03
C SER A 41 -2.40 -8.95 7.24
N SER A 42 -1.70 -9.05 8.37
CA SER A 42 -2.19 -9.67 9.61
C SER A 42 -1.85 -8.74 10.75
N ASP A 43 -2.80 -8.52 11.64
CA ASP A 43 -2.50 -8.14 13.02
C ASP A 43 -2.22 -9.43 13.82
N ALA A 44 -1.85 -9.33 15.10
CA ALA A 44 -1.64 -10.50 15.95
C ALA A 44 -2.94 -11.30 16.24
N SER A 45 -4.03 -11.05 15.50
CA SER A 45 -5.31 -11.74 15.59
C SER A 45 -5.47 -12.79 14.47
N LEU A 46 -6.66 -13.39 14.38
CA LEU A 46 -6.99 -14.41 13.39
C LEU A 46 -7.31 -13.83 12.00
N TYR A 47 -7.60 -12.53 11.89
CA TYR A 47 -8.07 -11.93 10.65
C TYR A 47 -6.91 -11.48 9.77
N ARG A 48 -7.11 -11.64 8.45
CA ARG A 48 -6.20 -11.13 7.43
C ARG A 48 -6.93 -10.23 6.46
N VAL A 49 -6.41 -9.03 6.28
CA VAL A 49 -6.84 -8.07 5.26
C VAL A 49 -5.58 -7.63 4.53
N VAL A 50 -5.48 -7.96 3.25
CA VAL A 50 -4.29 -7.63 2.47
C VAL A 50 -4.41 -6.17 2.03
N PRO A 51 -3.46 -5.29 2.42
CA PRO A 51 -3.53 -3.88 2.05
C PRO A 51 -3.24 -3.69 0.54
N LEU A 52 -3.71 -2.57 -0.01
CA LEU A 52 -3.34 -2.13 -1.37
C LEU A 52 -1.86 -1.76 -1.45
N ALA A 53 -1.38 -0.93 -0.51
CA ALA A 53 0.01 -0.52 -0.38
C ALA A 53 0.36 -0.23 1.08
N VAL A 54 1.65 -0.21 1.40
CA VAL A 54 2.18 0.21 2.70
C VAL A 54 3.00 1.48 2.51
N VAL A 55 2.70 2.53 3.28
CA VAL A 55 3.42 3.81 3.22
C VAL A 55 4.20 4.01 4.52
N ARG A 56 5.50 4.27 4.40
CA ARG A 56 6.40 4.60 5.51
C ARG A 56 6.80 6.07 5.42
N PRO A 57 6.12 6.98 6.11
CA PRO A 57 6.43 8.41 6.06
C PRO A 57 7.80 8.69 6.67
N GLY A 58 8.57 9.58 6.04
CA GLY A 58 9.85 10.06 6.57
C GLY A 58 9.67 11.11 7.66
N HIS A 59 8.56 11.87 7.58
CA HIS A 59 8.23 12.96 8.48
C HIS A 59 6.75 12.99 8.84
N VAL A 60 6.41 13.61 9.98
CA VAL A 60 5.03 13.62 10.53
C VAL A 60 4.06 14.42 9.65
N ASP A 61 4.54 15.48 9.00
CA ASP A 61 3.78 16.32 8.09
C ASP A 61 3.33 15.58 6.82
N GLU A 62 4.06 14.54 6.41
CA GLU A 62 3.66 13.68 5.29
C GLU A 62 2.34 12.93 5.55
N LEU A 63 1.96 12.72 6.82
CA LEU A 63 0.73 12.00 7.18
C LEU A 63 -0.52 12.67 6.63
N GLN A 64 -0.56 14.00 6.62
CA GLN A 64 -1.71 14.72 6.09
C GLN A 64 -1.85 14.50 4.58
N GLY A 65 -0.74 14.61 3.82
CA GLY A 65 -0.76 14.35 2.38
C GLY A 65 -1.11 12.90 2.04
N ILE A 66 -0.64 11.93 2.84
CA ILE A 66 -1.00 10.52 2.69
C ILE A 66 -2.51 10.33 2.88
N HIS A 67 -3.09 10.96 3.92
CA HIS A 67 -4.51 10.90 4.19
C HIS A 67 -5.36 11.55 3.09
N GLU A 68 -4.94 12.70 2.58
CA GLU A 68 -5.62 13.40 1.47
C GLU A 68 -5.65 12.54 0.20
N VAL A 69 -4.54 11.89 -0.15
CA VAL A 69 -4.49 10.97 -1.30
C VAL A 69 -5.41 9.77 -1.06
N ALA A 70 -5.36 9.14 0.11
CA ALA A 70 -6.22 8.00 0.45
C ALA A 70 -7.71 8.36 0.35
N GLN A 71 -8.09 9.51 0.93
CA GLN A 71 -9.45 10.03 0.84
C GLN A 71 -9.89 10.28 -0.60
N SER A 72 -9.02 10.83 -1.45
CA SER A 72 -9.33 11.09 -2.86
C SER A 72 -9.58 9.82 -3.68
N LEU A 73 -9.00 8.71 -3.24
CA LEU A 73 -9.13 7.38 -3.85
C LEU A 73 -10.24 6.54 -3.21
N GLY A 74 -10.80 6.98 -2.08
CA GLY A 74 -11.82 6.25 -1.34
C GLY A 74 -11.32 4.99 -0.64
N VAL A 75 -10.05 4.99 -0.21
CA VAL A 75 -9.39 3.86 0.49
C VAL A 75 -9.19 4.12 1.98
#